data_AF-A0AA88H060-F1
#
_entry.id   AF-A0AA88H060-F1
#
_cell.length_a   1.000
_cell.length_b   1.000
_cell.length_c   1.000
_cell.angle_alpha   90.00
_cell.angle_beta   90.00
_cell.angle_gamma   90.00
#
_symmetry.space_group_name_H-M   'P 1'
#
loop_
_entity.id
_entity.type
_entity.pdbx_description
1 polymer ?
#
loop_
_entity_poly.entity_id
_entity_poly.type
_entity_poly.pdbx_seq_one_letter_code
_entity_poly.pdbx_strand_id
1 'polypeptide(L)'
;MKREGPMDDDHSVNNNSDVNLFEIMDDQAPSYVRRVFRGLPDEVNNGLFKTLELHSQTFDHIQPIRGMVKRMIPLKCVMTLQNILVKIRRCEEVRNESILALKSFDVTSRMQMLKNLDFTKIVKHLKTEDLKYLAFRLSQTVALVEGLELYTKKEMVEYDKNLKNVIYRFEGVEHIEEEKLRTAVLLNEYLKKLLQYMEGVKSTKMKNFEILSVKKNCRNDNLFLRQCHGCVIKQQMYCCEVLHYPRDYLGDSTEQDERAMNDSIHMFVDFDTDELYIFDDTLENSKIVKSVTSLVKGNNANDNSKKSKHVSVLSYSSVKDHTLKGLDFSKYFYVFRFDSKAKQLSVEFMRERCTNETRDTLLNDNWKLK
;
A
#
# COMPACT_ATOMS: atom_id res chain seq x y z
N MET A 1 14.33 -52.43 -23.02
CA MET A 1 13.88 -51.50 -21.95
C MET A 1 15.04 -50.57 -21.60
N LYS A 2 15.13 -49.42 -22.27
CA LYS A 2 16.02 -48.31 -21.87
C LYS A 2 15.21 -47.45 -20.90
N ARG A 3 15.79 -47.16 -19.72
CA ARG A 3 15.22 -46.20 -18.78
C ARG A 3 15.49 -44.79 -19.31
N GLU A 4 14.42 -44.03 -19.53
CA GLU A 4 14.48 -42.60 -19.80
C GLU A 4 14.95 -41.89 -18.52
N GLY A 5 15.99 -41.06 -18.67
CA GLY A 5 16.47 -40.17 -17.62
C GLY A 5 15.59 -38.93 -17.47
N PRO A 6 15.74 -38.18 -16.37
CA PRO A 6 14.95 -36.97 -16.12
C PRO A 6 15.21 -35.92 -17.21
N MET A 7 14.13 -35.28 -17.68
CA MET A 7 14.20 -34.09 -18.53
C MET A 7 14.85 -32.95 -17.73
N ASP A 8 16.02 -32.52 -18.17
CA ASP A 8 16.60 -31.23 -17.79
C ASP A 8 15.81 -30.13 -18.52
N ASP A 9 14.77 -29.60 -17.87
CA ASP A 9 14.13 -28.35 -18.28
C ASP A 9 15.04 -27.17 -17.90
N ASP A 10 16.07 -26.94 -18.72
CA ASP A 10 16.90 -25.74 -18.68
C ASP A 10 16.11 -24.56 -19.29
N HIS A 11 15.14 -24.04 -18.52
CA HIS A 11 14.55 -22.73 -18.77
C HIS A 11 15.48 -21.64 -18.24
N SER A 12 16.62 -21.45 -18.92
CA SER A 12 17.40 -20.22 -18.81
C SER A 12 16.59 -19.07 -19.41
N VAL A 13 15.70 -18.49 -18.61
CA VAL A 13 14.96 -17.27 -18.96
C VAL A 13 15.99 -16.20 -19.31
N ASN A 14 15.95 -15.75 -20.56
CA ASN A 14 16.81 -14.71 -21.07
C ASN A 14 16.62 -13.42 -20.24
N ASN A 15 17.57 -13.13 -19.35
CA ASN A 15 17.53 -12.03 -18.36
C ASN A 15 17.42 -10.62 -18.98
N ASN A 16 17.45 -10.50 -20.31
CA ASN A 16 17.25 -9.25 -21.05
C ASN A 16 15.80 -8.98 -21.47
N SER A 17 14.86 -9.88 -21.19
CA SER A 17 13.45 -9.63 -21.46
C SER A 17 12.81 -8.85 -20.30
N ASP A 18 12.11 -7.75 -20.59
CA ASP A 18 11.38 -6.94 -19.58
C ASP A 18 10.11 -7.67 -19.15
N VAL A 19 10.30 -8.79 -18.44
CA VAL A 19 9.23 -9.69 -18.00
C VAL A 19 8.87 -9.35 -16.56
N ASN A 20 7.57 -9.27 -16.30
CA ASN A 20 7.03 -9.20 -14.95
C ASN A 20 6.49 -10.57 -14.56
N LEU A 21 6.96 -11.10 -13.42
CA LEU A 21 6.48 -12.37 -12.88
C LEU A 21 5.39 -12.11 -11.85
N PHE A 22 4.32 -12.90 -11.88
CA PHE A 22 3.24 -12.81 -10.91
C PHE A 22 2.65 -14.19 -10.60
N GLU A 23 2.09 -14.33 -9.40
CA GLU A 23 1.45 -15.53 -8.89
C GLU A 23 -0.07 -15.31 -8.86
N ILE A 24 -0.84 -16.28 -9.36
CA ILE A 24 -2.30 -16.28 -9.33
C ILE A 24 -2.76 -17.27 -8.27
N MET A 25 -3.72 -16.89 -7.44
CA MET A 25 -4.45 -17.82 -6.56
C MET A 25 -5.67 -18.34 -7.30
N ASP A 26 -5.79 -19.67 -7.38
CA ASP A 26 -6.86 -20.39 -8.10
C ASP A 26 -7.75 -21.22 -7.16
N ASP A 27 -7.74 -20.89 -5.86
CA ASP A 27 -8.44 -21.63 -4.81
C ASP A 27 -9.95 -21.28 -4.71
N GLN A 28 -10.39 -20.22 -5.38
CA GLN A 28 -11.79 -19.83 -5.53
C GLN A 28 -11.96 -19.17 -6.91
N ALA A 29 -12.94 -19.59 -7.72
CA ALA A 29 -13.35 -18.79 -8.87
C ALA A 29 -14.05 -17.52 -8.33
N PRO A 30 -13.62 -16.29 -8.67
CA PRO A 30 -12.61 -15.91 -9.69
C PRO A 30 -11.16 -15.89 -9.17
N SER A 31 -10.21 -16.40 -9.98
CA SER A 31 -8.78 -16.36 -9.69
C SER A 31 -8.25 -14.92 -9.78
N TYR A 32 -7.30 -14.57 -8.89
CA TYR A 32 -6.76 -13.21 -8.76
C TYR A 32 -5.24 -13.19 -8.55
N VAL A 33 -4.61 -12.06 -8.89
CA VAL A 33 -3.17 -11.87 -8.67
C VAL A 33 -2.88 -11.75 -7.18
N ARG A 34 -2.08 -12.68 -6.66
CA ARG A 34 -1.65 -12.71 -5.26
C ARG A 34 -0.36 -11.94 -5.03
N ARG A 35 0.63 -12.15 -5.90
CA ARG A 35 1.97 -11.58 -5.77
C ARG A 35 2.47 -11.12 -7.12
N VAL A 36 3.25 -10.06 -7.13
CA VAL A 36 3.88 -9.51 -8.33
C VAL A 36 5.32 -9.19 -8.03
N PHE A 37 6.20 -9.39 -9.01
CA PHE A 37 7.60 -9.00 -8.91
C PHE A 37 7.76 -7.47 -9.01
N ARG A 38 6.99 -6.84 -9.92
CA ARG A 38 6.94 -5.38 -10.11
C ARG A 38 5.50 -4.89 -10.12
N GLY A 39 5.26 -3.76 -9.44
CA GLY A 39 3.97 -3.12 -9.36
C GLY A 39 3.16 -3.54 -8.15
N LEU A 40 1.84 -3.32 -8.20
CA LEU A 40 0.91 -3.67 -7.14
C LEU A 40 0.02 -4.83 -7.59
N PRO A 41 -0.27 -5.83 -6.74
CA PRO A 41 -1.12 -6.95 -7.11
C PRO A 41 -2.50 -6.52 -7.64
N ASP A 42 -3.16 -5.55 -7.00
CA ASP A 42 -4.45 -5.02 -7.43
C ASP A 42 -4.37 -4.30 -8.79
N GLU A 43 -3.30 -3.54 -9.02
CA GLU A 43 -3.05 -2.86 -10.30
C GLU A 43 -2.82 -3.85 -11.44
N VAL A 44 -2.01 -4.87 -11.19
CA VAL A 44 -1.70 -5.90 -12.20
C VAL A 44 -2.93 -6.75 -12.48
N ASN A 45 -3.70 -7.12 -11.45
CA ASN A 45 -4.95 -7.86 -11.61
C ASN A 45 -5.92 -7.11 -12.52
N ASN A 46 -6.25 -5.86 -12.17
CA ASN A 46 -7.24 -5.09 -12.93
C ASN A 46 -6.71 -4.70 -14.30
N GLY A 47 -5.41 -4.43 -14.43
CA GLY A 47 -4.76 -4.19 -15.72
C GLY A 47 -4.89 -5.39 -16.65
N LEU A 48 -4.53 -6.60 -16.18
CA LEU A 48 -4.72 -7.82 -16.95
C LEU A 48 -6.19 -8.02 -17.32
N PHE A 49 -7.11 -7.89 -16.36
CA PHE A 49 -8.54 -8.02 -16.63
C PHE A 49 -9.03 -7.06 -17.72
N LYS A 50 -8.54 -5.82 -17.74
CA LYS A 50 -9.00 -4.76 -18.66
C LYS A 50 -8.29 -4.76 -20.01
N THR A 51 -7.05 -5.22 -20.09
CA THR A 51 -6.26 -5.05 -21.32
C THR A 51 -5.87 -6.35 -21.99
N LEU A 52 -6.07 -7.52 -21.36
CA LEU A 52 -5.62 -8.79 -21.94
C LEU A 52 -6.23 -9.06 -23.32
N GLU A 53 -7.50 -8.68 -23.53
CA GLU A 53 -8.20 -8.80 -24.83
C GLU A 53 -7.59 -7.93 -25.94
N LEU A 54 -6.81 -6.90 -25.60
CA LEU A 54 -6.14 -6.02 -26.55
C LEU A 54 -4.83 -6.60 -27.07
N HIS A 55 -4.41 -7.75 -26.55
CA HIS A 55 -3.18 -8.43 -26.92
C HIS A 55 -3.48 -9.72 -27.66
N SER A 56 -2.77 -9.98 -28.76
CA SER A 56 -2.83 -11.28 -29.44
C SER A 56 -2.32 -12.37 -28.49
N GLN A 57 -3.21 -13.28 -28.11
CA GLN A 57 -2.87 -14.43 -27.28
C GLN A 57 -2.61 -15.65 -28.16
N THR A 58 -1.59 -16.43 -27.84
CA THR A 58 -1.38 -17.74 -28.47
C THR A 58 -2.39 -18.76 -27.96
N PHE A 59 -2.94 -18.54 -26.75
CA PHE A 59 -3.87 -19.44 -26.07
C PHE A 59 -5.14 -18.69 -25.66
N ASP A 60 -6.13 -18.68 -26.54
CA ASP A 60 -7.40 -17.92 -26.38
C ASP A 60 -8.23 -18.31 -25.15
N HIS A 61 -7.96 -19.46 -24.53
CA HIS A 61 -8.71 -19.97 -23.38
C HIS A 61 -8.13 -19.58 -22.02
N ILE A 62 -6.98 -18.88 -21.98
CA ILE A 62 -6.29 -18.53 -20.74
C ILE A 62 -6.56 -17.07 -20.40
N GLN A 63 -7.77 -16.79 -19.90
CA GLN A 63 -8.04 -15.58 -19.11
C GLN A 63 -8.10 -15.97 -17.63
N PRO A 64 -6.96 -16.01 -16.93
CA PRO A 64 -6.92 -16.54 -15.58
C PRO A 64 -7.55 -15.55 -14.59
N ILE A 65 -7.57 -14.26 -14.91
CA ILE A 65 -8.19 -13.23 -14.08
C ILE A 65 -9.63 -13.01 -14.53
N ARG A 66 -10.59 -13.37 -13.68
CA ARG A 66 -12.02 -13.34 -14.01
C ARG A 66 -12.79 -12.13 -13.49
N GLY A 67 -12.13 -11.22 -12.79
CA GLY A 67 -12.76 -10.01 -12.28
C GLY A 67 -11.76 -8.94 -11.83
N MET A 68 -12.27 -7.72 -11.68
CA MET A 68 -11.52 -6.67 -11.00
C MET A 68 -11.52 -6.90 -9.50
N VAL A 69 -10.41 -6.59 -8.86
CA VAL A 69 -10.27 -6.49 -7.42
C VAL A 69 -10.28 -5.02 -7.00
N LYS A 70 -10.52 -4.78 -5.72
CA LYS A 70 -10.51 -3.43 -5.17
C LYS A 70 -9.11 -2.83 -5.23
N ARG A 71 -9.01 -1.55 -5.63
CA ARG A 71 -7.74 -0.83 -5.69
C ARG A 71 -7.28 -0.36 -4.32
N MET A 72 -5.96 -0.47 -4.11
CA MET A 72 -5.24 0.03 -2.94
C MET A 72 -4.74 1.44 -3.19
N ILE A 73 -5.64 2.40 -3.03
CA ILE A 73 -5.39 3.81 -3.38
C ILE A 73 -4.29 4.42 -2.50
N PRO A 74 -4.24 4.22 -1.17
CA PRO A 74 -3.14 4.72 -0.35
C PRO A 74 -1.78 4.21 -0.83
N LEU A 75 -1.72 2.93 -1.16
CA LEU A 75 -0.50 2.29 -1.61
C LEU A 75 -0.04 2.84 -2.96
N LYS A 76 -0.97 3.00 -3.91
CA LYS A 76 -0.71 3.62 -5.21
C LYS A 76 -0.19 5.05 -5.04
N CYS A 77 -0.79 5.86 -4.18
CA CYS A 77 -0.36 7.23 -3.94
C CYS A 77 1.06 7.27 -3.37
N VAL A 78 1.34 6.50 -2.32
CA VAL A 78 2.68 6.43 -1.69
C VAL A 78 3.73 5.94 -2.69
N MET A 79 3.42 4.91 -3.47
CA MET A 79 4.30 4.42 -4.52
C MET A 79 4.55 5.45 -5.61
N THR A 80 3.54 6.24 -5.98
CA THR A 80 3.70 7.32 -6.96
C THR A 80 4.66 8.40 -6.44
N LEU A 81 4.54 8.83 -5.18
CA LEU A 81 5.51 9.75 -4.57
C LEU A 81 6.93 9.17 -4.62
N GLN A 82 7.09 7.89 -4.23
CA GLN A 82 8.37 7.21 -4.27
C GLN A 82 8.96 7.10 -5.68
N ASN A 83 8.14 6.77 -6.67
CA ASN A 83 8.55 6.65 -8.07
C ASN A 83 9.00 8.00 -8.65
N ILE A 84 8.33 9.10 -8.28
CA ILE A 84 8.75 10.45 -8.66
C ILE A 84 10.14 10.73 -8.09
N LEU A 85 10.33 10.52 -6.78
CA LEU A 85 11.63 10.71 -6.12
C LEU A 85 12.74 9.87 -6.76
N VAL A 86 12.47 8.59 -7.06
CA VAL A 86 13.42 7.69 -7.74
C VAL A 86 13.81 8.23 -9.11
N LYS A 87 12.88 8.85 -9.83
CA LYS A 87 13.15 9.41 -11.17
C LYS A 87 13.96 10.70 -11.10
N ILE A 88 13.62 11.60 -10.18
CA ILE A 88 14.26 12.92 -10.09
C ILE A 88 15.57 12.92 -9.29
N ARG A 89 15.90 11.86 -8.52
CA ARG A 89 17.15 11.80 -7.72
C ARG A 89 18.46 11.96 -8.53
N ARG A 90 18.39 11.89 -9.85
CA ARG A 90 19.52 12.09 -10.75
C ARG A 90 19.67 13.55 -11.22
N CYS A 91 18.66 14.39 -11.01
CA CYS A 91 18.71 15.82 -11.31
C CYS A 91 19.46 16.52 -10.18
N GLU A 92 20.50 17.27 -10.53
CA GLU A 92 21.44 17.85 -9.57
C GLU A 92 20.75 18.79 -8.59
N GLU A 93 19.80 19.59 -9.07
CA GLU A 93 19.10 20.62 -8.31
C GLU A 93 18.31 20.07 -7.12
N VAL A 94 17.89 18.81 -7.16
CA VAL A 94 17.03 18.19 -6.14
C VAL A 94 17.60 16.87 -5.60
N ARG A 95 18.82 16.51 -6.00
CA ARG A 95 19.40 15.18 -5.75
C ARG A 95 19.48 14.84 -4.26
N ASN A 96 20.09 15.72 -3.47
CA ASN A 96 20.36 15.47 -2.05
C ASN A 96 19.05 15.31 -1.27
N GLU A 97 18.12 16.24 -1.47
CA GLU A 97 16.80 16.25 -0.83
C GLU A 97 15.98 15.03 -1.24
N SER A 98 16.01 14.65 -2.52
CA SER A 98 15.31 13.46 -3.02
C SER A 98 15.86 12.17 -2.39
N ILE A 99 17.17 12.06 -2.24
CA ILE A 99 17.81 10.89 -1.61
C ILE A 99 17.47 10.83 -0.12
N LEU A 100 17.49 11.96 0.59
CA LEU A 100 17.10 12.03 1.99
C LEU A 100 15.62 11.64 2.17
N ALA A 101 14.73 12.16 1.34
CA ALA A 101 13.32 11.80 1.35
C ALA A 101 13.09 10.31 1.08
N LEU A 102 13.83 9.70 0.14
CA LEU A 102 13.76 8.26 -0.11
C LEU A 102 14.22 7.42 1.09
N LYS A 103 15.30 7.83 1.77
CA LYS A 103 15.87 7.15 2.94
C LYS A 103 15.06 7.36 4.22
N SER A 104 14.18 8.38 4.27
CA SER A 104 13.35 8.63 5.44
C SER A 104 12.37 7.49 5.73
N PHE A 105 11.96 6.75 4.68
CA PHE A 105 10.86 5.78 4.72
C PHE A 105 9.60 6.35 5.40
N ASP A 106 9.35 7.65 5.21
CA ASP A 106 8.17 8.35 5.73
C ASP A 106 7.42 9.13 4.66
N VAL A 107 6.10 8.90 4.57
CA VAL A 107 5.22 9.61 3.62
C VAL A 107 5.32 11.12 3.81
N THR A 108 5.37 11.61 5.05
CA THR A 108 5.34 13.04 5.36
C THR A 108 6.56 13.76 4.77
N SER A 109 7.75 13.21 4.99
CA SER A 109 9.01 13.71 4.47
C SER A 109 9.04 13.71 2.94
N ARG A 110 8.48 12.68 2.31
CA ARG A 110 8.36 12.59 0.85
C ARG A 110 7.41 13.65 0.29
N MET A 111 6.25 13.84 0.93
CA MET A 111 5.30 14.90 0.56
C MET A 111 5.92 16.29 0.73
N GLN A 112 6.65 16.53 1.83
CA GLN A 112 7.28 17.82 2.09
C GLN A 112 8.34 18.16 1.04
N MET A 113 9.17 17.19 0.63
CA MET A 113 10.13 17.38 -0.45
C MET A 113 9.40 17.71 -1.77
N LEU A 114 8.41 16.90 -2.13
CA LEU A 114 7.68 17.05 -3.39
C LEU A 114 6.82 18.32 -3.45
N LYS A 115 6.42 18.87 -2.30
CA LYS A 115 5.72 20.18 -2.23
C LYS A 115 6.59 21.34 -2.73
N ASN A 116 7.91 21.23 -2.59
CA ASN A 116 8.87 22.23 -3.04
C ASN A 116 9.44 21.95 -4.43
N LEU A 117 9.09 20.80 -5.04
CA LEU A 117 9.55 20.42 -6.36
C LEU A 117 8.91 21.30 -7.44
N ASP A 118 9.72 21.71 -8.41
CA ASP A 118 9.27 22.35 -9.63
C ASP A 118 9.90 21.65 -10.83
N PHE A 119 9.08 20.90 -11.58
CA PHE A 119 9.54 20.16 -12.75
C PHE A 119 10.14 21.07 -13.83
N THR A 120 9.72 22.34 -13.94
CA THR A 120 10.25 23.27 -14.97
C THR A 120 11.74 23.56 -14.76
N LYS A 121 12.22 23.49 -13.51
CA LYS A 121 13.64 23.72 -13.16
C LYS A 121 14.53 22.53 -13.51
N ILE A 122 13.97 21.32 -13.49
CA ILE A 122 14.72 20.07 -13.69
C ILE A 122 14.45 19.40 -15.05
N VAL A 123 13.52 19.92 -15.85
CA VAL A 123 13.06 19.30 -17.11
C VAL A 123 14.19 19.02 -18.09
N LYS A 124 15.19 19.92 -18.16
CA LYS A 124 16.40 19.75 -18.99
C LYS A 124 17.20 18.47 -18.68
N HIS A 125 17.06 17.92 -17.47
CA HIS A 125 17.72 16.70 -17.02
C HIS A 125 16.83 15.44 -17.14
N LEU A 126 15.58 15.62 -17.57
CA LEU A 126 14.62 14.54 -17.79
C LEU A 126 14.59 14.14 -19.26
N LYS A 127 14.70 12.84 -19.53
CA LYS A 127 14.53 12.29 -20.86
C LYS A 127 13.03 12.22 -21.18
N THR A 128 12.68 12.15 -22.45
CA THR A 128 11.29 11.98 -22.91
C THR A 128 10.61 10.78 -22.25
N GLU A 129 11.31 9.65 -22.11
CA GLU A 129 10.77 8.47 -21.40
C GLU A 129 10.52 8.71 -19.90
N ASP A 130 11.32 9.56 -19.25
CA ASP A 130 11.08 9.90 -17.84
C ASP A 130 9.88 10.83 -17.71
N LEU A 131 9.70 11.79 -18.62
CA LEU A 131 8.53 12.66 -18.66
C LEU A 131 7.24 11.85 -18.91
N LYS A 132 7.27 10.93 -19.87
CA LYS A 132 6.17 10.00 -20.12
C LYS A 132 5.85 9.14 -18.92
N TYR A 133 6.88 8.57 -18.28
CA TYR A 133 6.71 7.77 -17.07
C TYR A 133 6.07 8.58 -15.94
N LEU A 134 6.57 9.79 -15.69
CA LEU A 134 6.05 10.69 -14.65
C LEU A 134 4.62 11.11 -14.96
N ALA A 135 4.33 11.50 -16.20
CA ALA A 135 3.01 11.89 -16.66
C ALA A 135 2.02 10.75 -16.43
N PHE A 136 2.31 9.56 -16.96
CA PHE A 136 1.46 8.39 -16.82
C PHE A 136 1.21 8.02 -15.35
N ARG A 137 2.25 8.03 -14.50
CA ARG A 137 2.10 7.68 -13.08
C ARG A 137 1.28 8.71 -12.31
N LEU A 138 1.54 10.00 -12.50
CA LEU A 138 0.82 11.06 -11.82
C LEU A 138 -0.64 11.11 -12.26
N SER A 139 -0.90 11.15 -13.56
CA SER A 139 -2.27 11.25 -14.09
C SER A 139 -3.10 10.02 -13.72
N GLN A 140 -2.54 8.81 -13.83
CA GLN A 140 -3.23 7.57 -13.42
C GLN A 140 -3.57 7.58 -11.93
N THR A 141 -2.68 8.08 -11.08
CA THR A 141 -2.90 8.12 -9.63
C THR A 141 -3.96 9.15 -9.26
N VAL A 142 -3.90 10.34 -9.87
CA VAL A 142 -4.90 11.39 -9.66
C VAL A 142 -6.28 10.92 -10.12
N ALA A 143 -6.38 10.34 -11.32
CA ALA A 143 -7.62 9.76 -11.82
C ALA A 143 -8.17 8.67 -10.88
N LEU A 144 -7.29 7.81 -10.34
CA LEU A 144 -7.71 6.76 -9.39
C LEU A 144 -8.30 7.35 -8.11
N VAL A 145 -7.71 8.41 -7.55
CA VAL A 145 -8.25 9.09 -6.36
C VAL A 145 -9.63 9.72 -6.65
N GLU A 146 -9.88 10.08 -7.90
CA GLU A 146 -11.16 10.61 -8.42
C GLU A 146 -12.16 9.50 -8.80
N GLY A 147 -11.80 8.23 -8.63
CA GLY A 147 -12.67 7.09 -8.92
C GLY A 147 -12.59 6.56 -10.34
N LEU A 148 -11.59 6.99 -11.12
CA LEU A 148 -11.36 6.53 -12.49
C LEU A 148 -10.12 5.65 -12.58
N GLU A 149 -10.31 4.39 -12.96
CA GLU A 149 -9.20 3.46 -13.22
C GLU A 149 -8.81 3.49 -14.70
N LEU A 150 -7.62 4.02 -15.01
CA LEU A 150 -7.11 4.17 -16.38
C LEU A 150 -6.00 3.15 -16.65
N TYR A 151 -6.10 2.38 -17.73
CA TYR A 151 -5.16 1.29 -18.07
C TYR A 151 -4.44 1.51 -19.41
N THR A 152 -5.09 2.19 -20.34
CA THR A 152 -4.58 2.39 -21.70
C THR A 152 -4.10 3.82 -21.94
N LYS A 153 -3.24 3.99 -22.95
CA LYS A 153 -2.84 5.33 -23.42
C LYS A 153 -4.04 6.14 -23.91
N LYS A 154 -5.02 5.47 -24.51
CA LYS A 154 -6.23 6.10 -25.04
C LYS A 154 -7.07 6.69 -23.90
N GLU A 155 -7.40 5.89 -22.88
CA GLU A 155 -8.13 6.35 -21.69
C GLU A 155 -7.43 7.53 -21.01
N MET A 156 -6.09 7.50 -20.95
CA MET A 156 -5.32 8.60 -20.37
C MET A 156 -5.48 9.93 -21.12
N VAL A 157 -5.50 9.88 -22.45
CA VAL A 157 -5.68 11.06 -23.30
C VAL A 157 -7.14 11.52 -23.36
N GLU A 158 -8.09 10.60 -23.19
CA GLU A 158 -9.49 10.93 -23.01
C GLU A 158 -9.75 11.63 -21.67
N TYR A 159 -9.04 11.22 -20.62
CA TYR A 159 -9.08 11.87 -19.30
C TYR A 159 -8.48 13.29 -19.34
N ASP A 160 -7.33 13.49 -19.99
CA ASP A 160 -6.79 14.83 -20.24
C ASP A 160 -6.07 14.90 -21.60
N LYS A 161 -6.63 15.70 -22.51
CA LYS A 161 -6.11 15.88 -23.88
C LYS A 161 -4.71 16.49 -23.89
N ASN A 162 -4.33 17.26 -22.87
CA ASN A 162 -3.00 17.88 -22.77
C ASN A 162 -1.88 16.84 -22.60
N LEU A 163 -2.22 15.62 -22.17
CA LEU A 163 -1.28 14.50 -22.04
C LEU A 163 -0.93 13.85 -23.39
N LYS A 164 -1.67 14.12 -24.48
CA LYS A 164 -1.52 13.41 -25.75
C LYS A 164 -0.06 13.32 -26.21
N ASN A 165 0.60 14.47 -26.31
CA ASN A 165 1.95 14.54 -26.86
C ASN A 165 2.95 13.78 -25.99
N VAL A 166 2.94 13.95 -24.66
CA VAL A 166 3.86 13.23 -23.77
C VAL A 166 3.58 11.72 -23.74
N ILE A 167 2.31 11.30 -23.76
CA ILE A 167 1.91 9.88 -23.73
C ILE A 167 2.32 9.16 -25.03
N TYR A 168 2.18 9.82 -26.17
CA TYR A 168 2.61 9.36 -27.49
C TYR A 168 4.02 9.86 -27.87
N ARG A 169 4.90 10.10 -26.88
CA ARG A 169 6.34 10.30 -27.05
C ARG A 169 6.76 11.45 -27.97
N PHE A 170 5.93 12.50 -28.05
CA PHE A 170 6.20 13.66 -28.89
C PHE A 170 6.35 13.30 -30.38
N GLU A 171 5.70 12.23 -30.83
CA GLU A 171 5.68 11.84 -32.24
C GLU A 171 5.11 12.99 -33.10
N GLY A 172 5.90 13.44 -34.08
CA GLY A 172 5.52 14.54 -34.97
C GLY A 172 5.61 15.95 -34.36
N VAL A 173 6.28 16.13 -33.21
CA VAL A 173 6.46 17.45 -32.58
C VAL A 173 7.76 18.10 -33.05
N GLU A 174 7.65 19.26 -33.70
CA GLU A 174 8.80 20.03 -34.20
C GLU A 174 9.60 20.71 -33.07
N HIS A 175 8.91 21.30 -32.09
CA HIS A 175 9.50 22.05 -30.98
C HIS A 175 9.56 21.24 -29.68
N ILE A 176 10.39 20.20 -29.65
CA ILE A 176 10.40 19.23 -28.55
C ILE A 176 10.72 19.86 -27.18
N GLU A 177 11.60 20.86 -27.11
CA GLU A 177 11.98 21.49 -25.84
C GLU A 177 10.87 22.37 -25.25
N GLU A 178 10.11 23.08 -26.09
CA GLU A 178 8.92 23.82 -25.68
C GLU A 178 7.85 22.87 -25.14
N GLU A 179 7.67 21.74 -25.83
CA GLU A 179 6.69 20.73 -25.44
C GLU A 179 7.09 19.99 -24.15
N LYS A 180 8.40 19.78 -23.93
CA LYS A 180 8.92 19.29 -22.64
C LYS A 180 8.62 20.30 -21.53
N LEU A 181 8.83 21.59 -21.76
CA LEU A 181 8.52 22.63 -20.77
C LEU A 181 7.03 22.66 -20.46
N ARG A 182 6.15 22.60 -21.48
CA ARG A 182 4.70 22.49 -21.30
C ARG A 182 4.33 21.25 -20.49
N THR A 183 4.97 20.12 -20.77
CA THR A 183 4.80 18.88 -20.00
C THR A 183 5.21 19.07 -18.55
N ALA A 184 6.33 19.74 -18.27
CA ALA A 184 6.78 20.01 -16.92
C ALA A 184 5.78 20.86 -16.12
N VAL A 185 5.16 21.86 -16.75
CA VAL A 185 4.06 22.64 -16.15
C VAL A 185 2.88 21.72 -15.79
N LEU A 186 2.46 20.86 -16.73
CA LEU A 186 1.38 19.91 -16.48
C LEU A 186 1.71 18.92 -15.34
N LEU A 187 2.96 18.46 -15.24
CA LEU A 187 3.41 17.59 -14.15
C LEU A 187 3.33 18.31 -12.78
N ASN A 188 3.65 19.61 -12.72
CA ASN A 188 3.49 20.40 -11.50
C ASN A 188 2.01 20.48 -11.08
N GLU A 189 1.09 20.64 -12.03
CA GLU A 189 -0.35 20.67 -11.76
C GLU A 189 -0.85 19.35 -11.18
N TYR A 190 -0.51 18.22 -11.81
CA TYR A 190 -0.88 16.91 -11.30
C TYR A 190 -0.25 16.59 -9.94
N LEU A 191 1.03 16.95 -9.74
CA LEU A 191 1.69 16.76 -8.45
C LEU A 191 1.00 17.58 -7.36
N LYS A 192 0.68 18.85 -7.63
CA LYS A 192 -0.06 19.71 -6.71
C LYS A 192 -1.41 19.10 -6.35
N LYS A 193 -2.16 18.62 -7.35
CA LYS A 193 -3.47 17.98 -7.15
C LYS A 193 -3.36 16.72 -6.28
N LEU A 194 -2.38 15.85 -6.56
CA LEU A 194 -2.11 14.67 -5.74
C LEU A 194 -1.78 15.05 -4.29
N LEU A 195 -0.89 16.02 -4.08
CA LEU A 195 -0.51 16.46 -2.73
C LEU A 195 -1.70 17.09 -1.97
N GLN A 196 -2.60 17.79 -2.66
CA GLN A 196 -3.84 18.33 -2.08
C GLN A 196 -4.78 17.20 -1.61
N TYR A 197 -4.94 16.14 -2.41
CA TYR A 197 -5.71 14.97 -1.98
C TYR A 197 -5.12 14.29 -0.75
N MET A 198 -3.79 14.33 -0.61
CA MET A 198 -3.07 13.70 0.49
C MET A 198 -2.91 14.58 1.74
N GLU A 199 -3.14 15.89 1.66
CA GLU A 199 -2.89 16.85 2.75
C GLU A 199 -3.66 16.53 4.05
N GLY A 200 -4.81 15.87 3.92
CA GLY A 200 -5.65 15.41 5.04
C GLY A 200 -5.06 14.28 5.88
N VAL A 201 -3.95 13.66 5.47
CA VAL A 201 -3.37 12.49 6.14
C VAL A 201 -2.19 12.87 7.02
N LYS A 202 -2.10 12.21 8.17
CA LYS A 202 -0.94 12.15 9.05
C LYS A 202 -0.34 10.74 8.94
N SER A 203 0.96 10.67 8.68
CA SER A 203 1.75 9.44 8.83
C SER A 203 2.31 9.36 10.24
N THR A 204 2.18 8.20 10.88
CA THR A 204 2.86 7.89 12.16
C THR A 204 3.82 6.74 11.93
N LYS A 205 5.12 7.04 11.98
CA LYS A 205 6.17 6.06 11.77
C LYS A 205 6.36 5.18 13.01
N MET A 206 6.39 3.87 12.80
CA MET A 206 6.64 2.85 13.83
C MET A 206 7.65 1.83 13.28
N LYS A 207 8.94 2.02 13.59
CA LYS A 207 10.06 1.23 13.02
C LYS A 207 10.01 1.17 11.49
N ASN A 208 9.67 -0.01 10.94
CA ASN A 208 9.61 -0.32 9.52
C ASN A 208 8.20 -0.17 8.91
N PHE A 209 7.24 0.31 9.71
CA PHE A 209 5.86 0.52 9.32
C PHE A 209 5.47 1.98 9.46
N GLU A 210 4.44 2.37 8.72
CA GLU A 210 3.75 3.63 8.89
C GLU A 210 2.26 3.40 8.99
N ILE A 211 1.64 4.09 9.94
CA ILE A 211 0.20 4.12 10.09
C ILE A 211 -0.29 5.43 9.50
N LEU A 212 -1.11 5.31 8.45
CA LEU A 212 -1.81 6.45 7.88
C LEU A 212 -3.08 6.70 8.69
N SER A 213 -3.37 7.98 8.94
CA SER A 213 -4.55 8.42 9.68
C SER A 213 -5.06 9.74 9.12
N VAL A 214 -6.38 9.92 9.07
CA VAL A 214 -6.98 11.19 8.64
C VAL A 214 -6.93 12.19 9.80
N LYS A 215 -6.52 13.43 9.53
CA LYS A 215 -6.48 14.52 10.51
C LYS A 215 -7.90 14.85 10.98
N LYS A 216 -8.10 15.10 12.28
CA LYS A 216 -9.43 15.38 12.89
C LYS A 216 -10.23 16.48 12.18
N ASN A 217 -9.55 17.50 11.66
CA ASN A 217 -10.17 18.65 11.01
C ASN A 217 -10.15 18.58 9.46
N CYS A 218 -9.90 17.40 8.89
CA CYS A 218 -9.92 17.25 7.44
C CYS A 218 -11.36 17.34 6.92
N ARG A 219 -11.62 18.32 6.04
CA ARG A 219 -12.92 18.49 5.36
C ARG A 219 -12.95 17.90 3.96
N ASN A 220 -11.80 17.47 3.45
CA ASN A 220 -11.72 16.86 2.13
C ASN A 220 -12.26 15.43 2.24
N ASP A 221 -13.04 15.04 1.25
CA ASP A 221 -13.49 13.67 1.09
C ASP A 221 -13.09 13.20 -0.31
N ASN A 222 -12.27 12.15 -0.37
CA ASN A 222 -11.83 11.51 -1.60
C ASN A 222 -11.48 10.05 -1.29
N LEU A 223 -11.36 9.22 -2.34
CA LEU A 223 -11.17 7.78 -2.16
C LEU A 223 -9.85 7.42 -1.45
N PHE A 224 -8.81 8.23 -1.59
CA PHE A 224 -7.57 8.06 -0.83
C PHE A 224 -7.80 8.25 0.67
N LEU A 225 -8.46 9.34 1.08
CA LEU A 225 -8.74 9.63 2.49
C LEU A 225 -9.63 8.56 3.13
N ARG A 226 -10.65 8.08 2.40
CA ARG A 226 -11.55 7.01 2.86
C ARG A 226 -10.79 5.71 3.18
N GLN A 227 -9.75 5.39 2.40
CA GLN A 227 -8.93 4.18 2.60
C GLN A 227 -7.74 4.39 3.54
N CYS A 228 -7.33 5.63 3.82
CA CYS A 228 -6.16 5.89 4.67
C CYS A 228 -6.41 5.65 6.16
N HIS A 229 -7.64 5.49 6.62
CA HIS A 229 -7.95 5.54 8.04
C HIS A 229 -7.51 4.29 8.84
N GLY A 230 -6.23 4.20 9.23
CA GLY A 230 -5.63 3.02 9.87
C GLY A 230 -5.02 2.05 8.88
N CYS A 231 -4.78 2.53 7.66
CA CYS A 231 -3.99 1.81 6.68
C CYS A 231 -2.56 1.70 7.21
N VAL A 232 -2.07 0.47 7.36
CA VAL A 232 -0.70 0.21 7.77
C VAL A 232 0.11 -0.22 6.58
N ILE A 233 1.13 0.56 6.29
CA ILE A 233 2.03 0.34 5.17
C ILE A 233 3.42 0.00 5.67
N LYS A 234 4.04 -0.99 5.05
CA LYS A 234 5.47 -1.26 5.17
C LYS A 234 6.17 -0.63 4.00
N GLN A 235 7.06 0.32 4.26
CA GLN A 235 7.85 0.96 3.20
C GLN A 235 9.26 0.40 3.15
N GLN A 236 9.69 0.05 1.96
CA GLN A 236 11.07 -0.25 1.62
C GLN A 236 11.49 0.59 0.43
N MET A 237 12.79 0.59 0.13
CA MET A 237 13.37 1.47 -0.90
C MET A 237 12.74 1.28 -2.30
N TYR A 238 12.19 0.10 -2.59
CA TYR A 238 11.58 -0.24 -3.88
C TYR A 238 10.23 -0.96 -3.77
N CYS A 239 9.75 -1.21 -2.55
CA CYS A 239 8.51 -1.93 -2.30
C CYS A 239 7.68 -1.16 -1.27
N CYS A 240 6.37 -1.14 -1.46
CA CYS A 240 5.43 -0.76 -0.42
C CYS A 240 4.41 -1.89 -0.32
N GLU A 241 4.14 -2.34 0.89
CA GLU A 241 3.15 -3.39 1.16
C GLU A 241 2.09 -2.83 2.10
N VAL A 242 0.80 -3.05 1.79
CA VAL A 242 -0.26 -2.83 2.77
C VAL A 242 -0.40 -4.09 3.58
N LEU A 243 -0.31 -3.94 4.89
CA LEU A 243 -0.48 -5.07 5.80
C LEU A 243 -1.91 -5.16 6.32
N HIS A 244 -2.61 -4.02 6.42
CA HIS A 244 -3.95 -3.98 6.97
C HIS A 244 -4.85 -2.94 6.31
N TYR A 245 -6.14 -3.30 6.21
CA TYR A 245 -7.21 -2.55 5.57
C TYR A 245 -8.19 -2.02 6.62
N PRO A 246 -8.45 -0.71 6.65
CA PRO A 246 -9.73 -0.24 7.11
C PRO A 246 -10.78 -0.75 6.10
N ARG A 247 -11.82 -1.47 6.54
CA ARG A 247 -12.96 -1.77 5.66
C ARG A 247 -13.50 -0.43 5.13
N ASP A 248 -13.73 -0.35 3.83
CA ASP A 248 -14.24 0.87 3.23
C ASP A 248 -15.60 1.23 3.83
N TYR A 249 -15.72 2.47 4.30
CA TYR A 249 -17.00 3.15 4.45
C TYR A 249 -17.57 3.39 3.05
N LEU A 250 -18.22 2.38 2.46
CA LEU A 250 -19.11 2.58 1.33
C LEU A 250 -20.44 3.07 1.91
N GLY A 251 -20.54 4.39 2.10
CA GLY A 251 -21.70 5.05 2.71
C GLY A 251 -22.99 5.06 1.89
N ASP A 252 -23.31 3.96 1.17
CA ASP A 252 -24.52 3.87 0.34
C ASP A 252 -25.50 2.76 0.78
N SER A 253 -25.29 2.10 1.93
CA SER A 253 -26.28 1.18 2.47
C SER A 253 -26.44 1.30 3.98
N THR A 254 -27.45 2.07 4.39
CA THR A 254 -27.87 2.29 5.78
C THR A 254 -28.18 0.99 6.55
N GLU A 255 -28.34 -0.15 5.88
CA GLU A 255 -28.63 -1.45 6.52
C GLU A 255 -27.42 -2.41 6.60
N GLN A 256 -26.36 -2.22 5.80
CA GLN A 256 -25.13 -3.02 5.96
C GLN A 256 -24.14 -2.39 6.95
N ASP A 257 -24.29 -1.10 7.25
CA ASP A 257 -23.39 -0.38 8.16
C ASP A 257 -23.43 -0.89 9.61
N GLU A 258 -24.59 -1.30 10.13
CA GLU A 258 -24.70 -1.83 11.50
C GLU A 258 -24.05 -3.21 11.67
N ARG A 259 -24.06 -4.06 10.63
CA ARG A 259 -23.35 -5.35 10.65
C ARG A 259 -21.87 -5.20 10.32
N ALA A 260 -21.51 -4.28 9.43
CA ALA A 260 -20.11 -4.02 9.07
C ALA A 260 -19.29 -3.39 10.21
N MET A 261 -19.94 -2.69 11.14
CA MET A 261 -19.30 -2.18 12.38
C MET A 261 -18.83 -3.29 13.35
N ASN A 262 -19.38 -4.51 13.25
CA ASN A 262 -19.11 -5.60 14.20
C ASN A 262 -17.93 -6.52 13.80
N ASP A 263 -17.42 -6.40 12.58
CA ASP A 263 -16.26 -7.17 12.14
C ASP A 263 -15.03 -6.26 12.13
N SER A 264 -14.33 -6.23 13.24
CA SER A 264 -13.16 -5.39 13.38
C SER A 264 -11.86 -6.15 13.27
N ILE A 265 -10.78 -5.38 13.16
CA ILE A 265 -9.47 -5.96 13.04
C ILE A 265 -8.54 -5.22 14.01
N HIS A 266 -7.91 -5.99 14.89
CA HIS A 266 -6.95 -5.49 15.87
C HIS A 266 -5.53 -5.76 15.40
N MET A 267 -4.66 -4.79 15.60
CA MET A 267 -3.28 -4.86 15.13
C MET A 267 -2.31 -4.86 16.30
N PHE A 268 -1.39 -5.81 16.29
CA PHE A 268 -0.33 -5.94 17.27
C PHE A 268 0.98 -5.92 16.52
N VAL A 269 1.84 -4.97 16.83
CA VAL A 269 3.19 -4.94 16.27
C VAL A 269 4.12 -5.50 17.34
N ASP A 270 4.76 -6.62 17.05
CA ASP A 270 5.93 -7.05 17.81
C ASP A 270 7.14 -6.30 17.28
N PHE A 271 7.64 -5.41 18.14
CA PHE A 271 8.74 -4.55 17.77
C PHE A 271 10.05 -5.31 17.74
N ASP A 272 10.23 -6.38 18.51
CA ASP A 272 11.51 -7.09 18.55
C ASP A 272 11.73 -7.94 17.29
N THR A 273 10.64 -8.45 16.71
CA THR A 273 10.68 -9.29 15.50
C THR A 273 10.32 -8.55 14.22
N ASP A 274 9.84 -7.30 14.30
CA ASP A 274 9.21 -6.57 13.20
C ASP A 274 8.06 -7.38 12.56
N GLU A 275 7.33 -8.14 13.37
CA GLU A 275 6.13 -8.85 12.96
C GLU A 275 4.88 -8.04 13.30
N LEU A 276 3.91 -8.08 12.40
CA LEU A 276 2.59 -7.49 12.61
C LEU A 276 1.57 -8.62 12.65
N TYR A 277 0.92 -8.75 13.79
CA TYR A 277 -0.20 -9.66 13.99
C TYR A 277 -1.51 -8.89 13.83
N ILE A 278 -2.41 -9.49 13.07
CA ILE A 278 -3.70 -8.93 12.73
C ILE A 278 -4.74 -9.94 13.22
N PHE A 279 -5.62 -9.50 14.10
CA PHE A 279 -6.66 -10.35 14.70
C PHE A 279 -8.01 -9.92 14.17
N ASP A 280 -8.75 -10.87 13.62
CA ASP A 280 -10.13 -10.71 13.18
C ASP A 280 -11.07 -10.83 14.39
N ASP A 281 -12.06 -9.94 14.50
CA ASP A 281 -13.01 -9.79 15.62
C ASP A 281 -14.08 -10.88 15.69
N THR A 282 -14.08 -11.83 14.74
CA THR A 282 -14.86 -13.07 14.91
C THR A 282 -14.43 -13.88 16.15
N LEU A 283 -13.28 -13.53 16.74
CA LEU A 283 -12.83 -14.01 18.02
C LEU A 283 -13.42 -13.12 19.13
N GLU A 284 -14.36 -13.66 19.93
CA GLU A 284 -14.79 -13.06 21.20
C GLU A 284 -13.60 -12.39 21.91
N ASN A 285 -13.77 -11.21 22.52
CA ASN A 285 -12.71 -10.49 23.25
C ASN A 285 -11.80 -11.42 24.09
N SER A 286 -12.38 -12.44 24.74
CA SER A 286 -11.67 -13.45 25.52
C SER A 286 -10.62 -14.25 24.72
N LYS A 287 -10.82 -14.47 23.43
CA LYS A 287 -9.95 -15.21 22.51
C LYS A 287 -8.83 -14.32 21.96
N ILE A 288 -9.09 -13.05 21.61
CA ILE A 288 -8.02 -12.09 21.23
C ILE A 288 -7.03 -11.95 22.39
N VAL A 289 -7.54 -11.75 23.61
CA VAL A 289 -6.76 -11.72 24.85
C VAL A 289 -5.90 -12.98 24.99
N LYS A 290 -6.48 -14.17 24.79
CA LYS A 290 -5.74 -15.44 24.87
C LYS A 290 -4.65 -15.56 23.79
N SER A 291 -4.93 -15.19 22.55
CA SER A 291 -3.96 -15.29 21.45
C SER A 291 -2.77 -14.36 21.66
N VAL A 292 -3.02 -13.10 22.02
CA VAL A 292 -1.98 -12.12 22.35
C VAL A 292 -1.11 -12.64 23.48
N THR A 293 -1.74 -13.17 24.52
CA THR A 293 -0.99 -13.61 25.69
C THR A 293 -0.31 -14.97 25.48
N SER A 294 -0.74 -15.78 24.51
CA SER A 294 -0.03 -16.97 24.04
C SER A 294 1.28 -16.63 23.31
N LEU A 295 1.30 -15.55 22.50
CA LEU A 295 2.52 -15.04 21.86
C LEU A 295 3.56 -14.62 22.90
N VAL A 296 3.13 -13.97 23.98
CA VAL A 296 3.99 -13.59 25.12
C VAL A 296 4.64 -14.81 25.82
N LYS A 297 3.98 -15.97 25.80
CA LYS A 297 4.43 -17.19 26.49
C LYS A 297 5.21 -18.18 25.62
N GLY A 298 5.09 -18.10 24.29
CA GLY A 298 5.51 -19.15 23.34
C GLY A 298 7.00 -19.28 23.01
N ASN A 299 7.88 -18.35 23.40
CA ASN A 299 9.29 -18.35 22.98
C ASN A 299 10.23 -19.34 23.74
N ASN A 300 9.69 -20.42 24.33
CA ASN A 300 10.48 -21.42 25.06
C ASN A 300 10.41 -22.85 24.49
N ALA A 301 9.90 -23.05 23.27
CA ALA A 301 10.00 -24.36 22.60
C ALA A 301 11.19 -24.38 21.63
N ASN A 302 12.25 -25.10 22.01
CA ASN A 302 13.27 -25.57 21.08
C ASN A 302 12.59 -26.30 19.91
N ASP A 303 12.67 -25.77 18.68
CA ASP A 303 12.57 -26.66 17.53
C ASP A 303 13.30 -26.16 16.28
N ASN A 304 14.19 -27.01 15.79
CA ASN A 304 14.93 -26.85 14.55
C ASN A 304 14.01 -27.23 13.39
N SER A 305 13.33 -26.25 12.78
CA SER A 305 12.87 -26.44 11.40
C SER A 305 12.87 -25.13 10.61
N LYS A 306 13.67 -25.11 9.55
CA LYS A 306 13.58 -24.10 8.48
C LYS A 306 12.31 -24.39 7.69
N LYS A 307 11.30 -23.51 7.74
CA LYS A 307 10.32 -23.32 6.65
C LYS A 307 9.43 -22.09 6.86
N SER A 308 9.32 -21.32 5.77
CA SER A 308 8.25 -20.40 5.35
C SER A 308 7.75 -19.31 6.30
N LYS A 309 7.99 -18.04 5.91
CA LYS A 309 7.36 -16.84 6.46
C LYS A 309 5.88 -16.79 6.04
N HIS A 310 5.01 -17.48 6.77
CA HIS A 310 3.57 -17.31 6.66
C HIS A 310 3.05 -16.58 7.89
N VAL A 311 2.12 -15.65 7.67
CA VAL A 311 1.16 -15.19 8.68
C VAL A 311 0.56 -16.43 9.35
N SER A 312 0.98 -16.70 10.58
CA SER A 312 0.57 -17.87 11.34
C SER A 312 -0.74 -17.56 12.06
N VAL A 313 -1.83 -18.18 11.62
CA VAL A 313 -3.08 -18.23 12.38
C VAL A 313 -2.88 -19.22 13.51
N LEU A 314 -2.40 -18.73 14.65
CA LEU A 314 -2.21 -19.51 15.87
C LEU A 314 -3.56 -19.67 16.59
N SER A 315 -3.95 -20.92 16.81
CA SER A 315 -4.96 -21.26 17.81
C SER A 315 -4.27 -21.48 19.16
N TYR A 316 -5.06 -21.44 20.24
CA TYR A 316 -4.74 -21.86 21.62
C TYR A 316 -4.47 -20.77 22.68
N SER A 317 -4.21 -21.26 23.89
CA SER A 317 -5.04 -21.05 25.08
C SER A 317 -4.24 -20.64 26.31
N SER A 318 -4.91 -19.87 27.16
CA SER A 318 -4.71 -19.69 28.62
C SER A 318 -3.59 -18.75 29.10
N VAL A 319 -3.98 -17.48 29.27
CA VAL A 319 -3.37 -16.56 30.23
C VAL A 319 -4.46 -15.87 31.05
N LYS A 320 -4.16 -15.57 32.32
CA LYS A 320 -5.09 -15.00 33.30
C LYS A 320 -5.31 -13.49 33.10
N ASP A 321 -6.02 -13.14 32.04
CA ASP A 321 -7.32 -12.45 32.00
C ASP A 321 -7.70 -11.28 32.95
N HIS A 322 -6.80 -10.40 33.39
CA HIS A 322 -7.20 -9.18 34.14
C HIS A 322 -6.83 -7.83 33.50
N THR A 323 -5.91 -7.79 32.54
CA THR A 323 -5.26 -6.55 32.08
C THR A 323 -5.75 -6.01 30.73
N LEU A 324 -6.40 -6.85 29.92
CA LEU A 324 -7.17 -6.39 28.76
C LEU A 324 -8.65 -6.19 29.10
N LYS A 325 -9.06 -6.52 30.33
CA LYS A 325 -10.39 -6.21 30.87
C LYS A 325 -10.53 -4.69 30.97
N GLY A 326 -11.41 -4.12 30.15
CA GLY A 326 -11.67 -2.68 30.09
C GLY A 326 -11.25 -2.01 28.79
N LEU A 327 -10.53 -2.72 27.90
CA LEU A 327 -10.43 -2.27 26.52
C LEU A 327 -11.74 -2.56 25.81
N ASP A 328 -12.39 -1.51 25.34
CA ASP A 328 -13.60 -1.62 24.56
C ASP A 328 -13.22 -1.77 23.09
N PHE A 329 -12.93 -3.01 22.73
CA PHE A 329 -12.62 -3.37 21.37
C PHE A 329 -13.77 -3.10 20.43
N SER A 330 -15.04 -3.06 20.86
CA SER A 330 -16.15 -2.70 19.95
C SER A 330 -16.12 -1.21 19.54
N LYS A 331 -15.58 -0.37 20.42
CA LYS A 331 -15.57 1.09 20.27
C LYS A 331 -14.23 1.66 19.79
N TYR A 332 -13.13 1.00 20.08
CA TYR A 332 -11.79 1.51 19.84
C TYR A 332 -10.95 0.58 18.95
N PHE A 333 -10.09 1.18 18.14
CA PHE A 333 -9.00 0.50 17.47
C PHE A 333 -7.73 0.73 18.29
N TYR A 334 -6.96 -0.35 18.45
CA TYR A 334 -5.76 -0.38 19.28
C TYR A 334 -4.56 -0.83 18.45
N VAL A 335 -3.42 -0.17 18.66
CA VAL A 335 -2.10 -0.69 18.30
C VAL A 335 -1.37 -0.98 19.58
N PHE A 336 -0.96 -2.22 19.72
CA PHE A 336 -0.17 -2.66 20.85
C PHE A 336 1.30 -2.75 20.48
N ARG A 337 2.15 -2.45 21.46
CA ARG A 337 3.56 -2.79 21.48
C ARG A 337 3.79 -3.93 22.44
N PHE A 338 4.45 -4.95 21.94
CA PHE A 338 5.00 -6.00 22.77
C PHE A 338 6.50 -5.79 22.94
N ASP A 339 6.96 -5.75 24.19
CA ASP A 339 8.36 -5.82 24.60
C ASP A 339 8.63 -7.26 25.05
N SER A 340 9.33 -8.03 24.20
CA SER A 340 9.57 -9.45 24.47
C SER A 340 10.51 -9.68 25.65
N LYS A 341 11.42 -8.74 25.92
CA LYS A 341 12.40 -8.83 27.01
C LYS A 341 11.73 -8.61 28.36
N ALA A 342 10.88 -7.58 28.44
CA ALA A 342 10.09 -7.28 29.63
C ALA A 342 8.83 -8.16 29.73
N LYS A 343 8.51 -8.93 28.67
CA LYS A 343 7.25 -9.67 28.50
C LYS A 343 6.03 -8.78 28.68
N GLN A 344 6.17 -7.54 28.23
CA GLN A 344 5.25 -6.47 28.53
C GLN A 344 4.50 -6.01 27.29
N LEU A 345 3.19 -5.93 27.38
CA LEU A 345 2.33 -5.37 26.34
C LEU A 345 1.85 -3.98 26.78
N SER A 346 1.99 -2.98 25.90
CA SER A 346 1.47 -1.63 26.11
C SER A 346 0.64 -1.19 24.91
N VAL A 347 -0.43 -0.44 25.17
CA VAL A 347 -1.17 0.24 24.10
C VAL A 347 -0.37 1.47 23.67
N GLU A 348 0.15 1.47 22.45
CA GLU A 348 0.86 2.63 21.87
C GLU A 348 -0.11 3.60 21.22
N PHE A 349 -1.21 3.08 20.69
CA PHE A 349 -2.19 3.89 19.99
C PHE A 349 -3.60 3.38 20.29
N MET A 350 -4.49 4.30 20.63
CA MET A 350 -5.91 4.05 20.79
C MET A 350 -6.68 5.15 20.07
N ARG A 351 -7.63 4.76 19.22
CA ARG A 351 -8.56 5.68 18.57
C ARG A 351 -9.98 5.16 18.65
N GLU A 352 -10.93 6.08 18.79
CA GLU A 352 -12.36 5.76 18.72
C GLU A 352 -12.75 5.44 17.27
N ARG A 353 -13.56 4.40 17.03
CA ARG A 353 -13.89 3.91 15.68
C ARG A 353 -14.86 4.82 14.93
N CYS A 354 -15.81 5.41 15.64
CA CYS A 354 -16.85 6.23 15.03
C CYS A 354 -16.36 7.66 14.78
N THR A 355 -15.63 8.22 15.74
CA THR A 355 -15.22 9.65 15.71
C THR A 355 -13.77 9.83 15.30
N ASN A 356 -12.98 8.76 15.26
CA ASN A 356 -11.55 8.80 14.92
C ASN A 356 -10.71 9.67 15.86
N GLU A 357 -11.25 9.99 17.04
CA GLU A 357 -10.53 10.76 18.03
C GLU A 357 -9.48 9.89 18.73
N THR A 358 -8.21 10.29 18.63
CA THR A 358 -7.18 9.83 19.56
C THR A 358 -7.52 10.32 20.96
N ARG A 359 -7.47 9.40 21.92
CA ARG A 359 -7.62 9.69 23.35
C ARG A 359 -6.29 9.42 24.05
N ASP A 360 -5.34 10.32 23.84
CA ASP A 360 -4.01 10.23 24.47
C ASP A 360 -4.09 10.33 26.01
N THR A 361 -5.15 10.96 26.53
CA THR A 361 -5.35 11.22 27.98
C THR A 361 -5.78 10.00 28.81
N LEU A 362 -6.20 8.90 28.18
CA LEU A 362 -6.60 7.66 28.89
C LEU A 362 -5.50 6.60 28.96
N LEU A 363 -4.35 6.83 28.30
CA LEU A 363 -3.24 5.88 28.23
C LEU A 363 -2.24 6.01 29.39
N ASN A 364 -2.57 6.75 30.45
CA ASN A 364 -1.73 6.90 31.63
C ASN A 364 -1.51 5.55 32.35
N ASP A 365 -0.25 5.09 32.38
CA ASP A 365 0.46 4.03 33.14
C ASP A 365 -0.22 2.69 33.52
N ASN A 366 -1.55 2.56 33.42
CA ASN A 366 -2.34 1.41 33.86
C ASN A 366 -2.41 0.28 32.82
N TRP A 367 -1.97 0.50 31.58
CA TRP A 367 -2.08 -0.45 30.47
C TRP A 367 -0.74 -1.10 30.10
N LYS A 368 0.11 -1.29 31.12
CA LYS A 368 1.39 -1.98 31.04
C LYS A 368 1.20 -3.41 31.58
N LEU A 369 1.11 -4.41 30.70
CA LEU A 369 1.14 -5.82 31.11
C LEU A 369 2.56 -6.18 31.57
N LYS A 370 2.71 -6.95 32.65
CA LYS A 370 3.99 -7.55 33.06
C LYS A 370 3.91 -9.07 32.97
#